data_AF-A0A062HQS2-F1
#
_entry.id   AF-A0A062HQS2-F1
#
_cell.length_a   1.000
_cell.length_b   1.000
_cell.length_c   1.000
_cell.angle_alpha   90.00
_cell.angle_beta   90.00
_cell.angle_gamma   90.00
#
_symmetry.space_group_name_H-M   'P 1'
#
loop_
_entity.id
_entity.type
_entity.pdbx_description
1 polymer ?
#
loop_
_entity_poly.entity_id
_entity_poly.type
_entity_poly.pdbx_seq_one_letter_code
_entity_poly.pdbx_strand_id
1 'polypeptide(L)'
;MPVTIVDVTFFGMYLKLDDVTQLDFVNGHPRDLTLHLEDEEGPFSIECLIFEATEQGIRALFKHGSFELADRLSRFIVRQKQTA
;
A
#
# COMPACT_ATOMS: atom_id res chain seq x y z
N MET A 1 -3.33 2.83 11.45
CA MET A 1 -4.16 1.64 11.67
C MET A 1 -3.52 0.48 10.91
N PRO A 2 -3.38 -0.73 11.48
CA PRO A 2 -2.94 -1.88 10.70
C PRO A 2 -3.96 -2.17 9.60
N VAL A 3 -3.49 -2.49 8.39
CA VAL A 3 -4.33 -2.82 7.24
C VAL A 3 -3.90 -4.15 6.65
N THR A 4 -4.86 -4.90 6.11
CA THR A 4 -4.58 -6.15 5.42
C THR A 4 -4.41 -5.90 3.93
N ILE A 5 -3.19 -6.10 3.42
CA ILE A 5 -2.91 -6.10 1.99
C ILE A 5 -3.24 -7.48 1.44
N VAL A 6 -4.20 -7.54 0.51
CA VAL A 6 -4.65 -8.80 -0.10
C VAL A 6 -3.82 -9.14 -1.33
N ASP A 7 -3.44 -8.12 -2.11
CA ASP A 7 -2.56 -8.29 -3.26
C ASP A 7 -1.61 -7.09 -3.38
N VAL A 8 -0.38 -7.36 -3.82
CA VAL A 8 0.65 -6.35 -4.02
C VAL A 8 1.49 -6.66 -5.25
N THR A 9 1.69 -5.61 -6.04
CA THR A 9 2.52 -5.59 -7.24
C THR A 9 3.52 -4.45 -7.15
N PHE A 10 4.45 -4.37 -8.09
CA PHE A 10 5.39 -3.26 -8.15
C PHE A 10 4.69 -1.90 -8.32
N PHE A 11 3.54 -1.85 -8.99
CA PHE A 11 2.84 -0.58 -9.30
C PHE A 11 1.80 -0.15 -8.27
N GLY A 12 1.30 -1.09 -7.48
CA GLY A 12 0.20 -0.81 -6.57
C GLY A 12 -0.27 -2.03 -5.79
N MET A 13 -1.33 -1.82 -5.03
CA MET A 13 -1.87 -2.82 -4.11
C MET A 13 -3.39 -2.78 -4.03
N TYR A 14 -3.94 -3.87 -3.51
CA TYR A 14 -5.32 -3.97 -3.07
C TYR A 14 -5.37 -4.17 -1.55
N LEU A 15 -5.98 -3.23 -0.86
CA LEU A 15 -6.26 -3.27 0.58
C LEU A 15 -7.70 -3.69 0.81
N LYS A 16 -7.93 -4.56 1.78
CA LYS A 16 -9.29 -4.81 2.26
C LYS A 16 -9.67 -3.77 3.31
N LEU A 17 -10.84 -3.17 3.17
CA LEU A 17 -11.47 -2.37 4.21
C LEU A 17 -12.24 -3.33 5.13
N ASP A 18 -11.83 -3.40 6.38
CA ASP A 18 -12.53 -4.21 7.39
C ASP A 18 -13.74 -3.47 7.97
N ASP A 19 -13.79 -2.15 7.83
CA ASP A 19 -14.87 -1.29 8.32
C ASP A 19 -15.31 -0.28 7.25
N VAL A 20 -16.56 -0.41 6.80
CA VAL A 20 -17.17 0.44 5.77
C VAL A 20 -17.32 1.89 6.23
N THR A 21 -17.38 2.17 7.53
CA THR A 21 -17.47 3.54 8.05
C THR A 21 -16.23 4.39 7.75
N GLN A 22 -15.11 3.75 7.39
CA GLN A 22 -13.89 4.42 6.97
C GLN A 22 -13.92 4.86 5.50
N LEU A 23 -14.89 4.39 4.72
CA LEU A 23 -14.98 4.66 3.28
C LEU A 23 -15.16 6.16 2.99
N ASP A 24 -16.00 6.85 3.75
CA ASP A 24 -16.23 8.30 3.60
C ASP A 24 -14.95 9.10 3.88
N PHE A 25 -14.19 8.69 4.90
CA PHE A 25 -12.89 9.29 5.21
C PHE A 25 -11.88 9.09 4.08
N VAL A 26 -11.76 7.85 3.58
CA VAL A 26 -10.84 7.51 2.48
C VAL A 26 -11.19 8.28 1.21
N ASN A 27 -12.47 8.39 0.86
CA ASN A 27 -12.94 9.16 -0.29
C ASN A 27 -12.67 10.67 -0.14
N GLY A 28 -12.66 11.19 1.08
CA GLY A 28 -12.27 12.58 1.37
C GLY A 28 -10.76 12.85 1.26
N HIS A 29 -9.93 11.80 1.32
CA HIS A 29 -8.46 11.90 1.38
C HIS A 29 -7.74 11.02 0.33
N PRO A 30 -8.05 11.14 -0.98
CA PRO A 30 -7.56 10.21 -2.01
C PRO A 30 -6.04 10.24 -2.23
N ARG A 31 -5.33 11.23 -1.69
CA ARG A 31 -3.88 11.41 -1.87
C ARG A 31 -3.08 11.31 -0.58
N ASP A 32 -3.74 11.23 0.57
CA ASP A 32 -3.10 11.23 1.89
C ASP A 32 -2.93 9.80 2.40
N LEU A 33 -2.49 8.90 1.52
CA LEU A 33 -2.22 7.50 1.86
C LEU A 33 -0.72 7.24 1.84
N THR A 34 -0.16 6.85 2.98
CA THR A 34 1.23 6.42 3.12
C THR A 34 1.26 5.05 3.77
N LEU A 35 1.96 4.11 3.13
CA LEU A 35 2.26 2.83 3.76
C LEU A 35 3.56 2.93 4.53
N HIS A 36 3.54 2.41 5.74
CA HIS A 36 4.72 2.17 6.55
C HIS A 36 5.00 0.67 6.52
N LEU A 37 6.19 0.30 6.05
CA LEU A 37 6.63 -1.07 5.85
C LEU A 37 7.93 -1.30 6.63
N GLU A 38 8.16 -2.52 7.07
CA GLU A 38 9.35 -2.91 7.81
C GLU A 38 9.78 -4.31 7.40
N ASP A 39 11.07 -4.49 7.16
CA ASP A 39 11.71 -5.80 7.00
C ASP A 39 13.15 -5.77 7.57
N GLU A 40 13.96 -6.79 7.26
CA GLU A 40 15.35 -6.93 7.71
C GLU A 40 16.29 -5.77 7.35
N GLU A 41 16.03 -4.98 6.29
CA GLU A 41 16.80 -3.77 5.95
C GLU A 41 16.34 -2.52 6.73
N GLY A 42 15.30 -2.65 7.57
CA GLY A 42 14.73 -1.58 8.39
C GLY A 42 13.45 -0.95 7.83
N PRO A 43 12.86 0.01 8.58
CA PRO A 43 11.59 0.63 8.23
C PRO A 43 11.72 1.56 7.01
N PHE A 44 10.71 1.56 6.16
CA PHE A 44 10.58 2.49 5.04
C PHE A 44 9.11 2.83 4.81
N SER A 45 8.85 3.91 4.08
CA SER A 45 7.50 4.33 3.75
C SER A 45 7.37 4.70 2.28
N ILE A 46 6.19 4.47 1.73
CA ILE A 46 5.87 4.83 0.36
C ILE A 46 4.52 5.53 0.29
N GLU A 47 4.49 6.67 -0.40
CA GLU A 47 3.25 7.37 -0.69
C GLU A 47 2.43 6.61 -1.74
N CYS A 48 1.12 6.70 -1.61
CA CYS A 48 0.17 6.03 -2.48
C CYS A 48 -0.86 7.04 -3.04
N LEU A 49 -1.41 6.73 -4.20
CA LEU A 49 -2.58 7.39 -4.76
C LEU A 49 -3.75 6.41 -4.73
N ILE A 50 -4.85 6.78 -4.09
CA ILE A 50 -6.06 5.98 -4.13
C ILE A 50 -6.67 6.12 -5.53
N PHE A 51 -6.73 5.01 -6.24
CA PHE A 51 -7.34 4.92 -7.57
C PHE A 51 -8.84 4.66 -7.46
N GLU A 52 -9.22 3.78 -6.53
CA GLU A 52 -10.61 3.38 -6.29
C GLU A 52 -10.77 2.99 -4.81
N ALA A 53 -11.86 3.41 -4.19
CA ALA A 53 -12.26 2.98 -2.85
C ALA A 53 -13.74 2.58 -2.87
N THR A 54 -14.01 1.36 -2.42
CA THR A 54 -15.37 0.80 -2.31
C THR A 54 -15.53 0.09 -0.97
N GLU A 55 -16.74 -0.35 -0.65
CA GLU A 55 -17.01 -1.18 0.54
C GLU A 55 -16.19 -2.49 0.55
N GLN A 56 -15.72 -2.94 -0.62
CA GLN A 56 -14.93 -4.17 -0.75
C GLN A 56 -13.46 -3.95 -0.42
N GLY A 57 -12.96 -2.71 -0.60
CA GLY A 57 -11.54 -2.40 -0.44
C GLY A 57 -11.08 -1.18 -1.23
N ILE A 58 -9.77 -0.94 -1.15
CA ILE A 58 -9.08 0.21 -1.73
C ILE A 58 -8.03 -0.31 -2.72
N ARG A 59 -8.07 0.20 -3.95
CA ARG A 59 -7.00 0.06 -4.92
C ARG A 59 -6.14 1.31 -4.89
N ALA A 60 -4.86 1.13 -4.66
CA ALA A 60 -3.91 2.24 -4.59
C ALA A 60 -2.68 1.99 -5.47
N LEU A 61 -2.14 3.07 -6.03
CA LEU A 61 -0.93 3.07 -6.85
C LEU A 61 0.23 3.64 -6.05
N PHE A 62 1.41 3.08 -6.21
CA PHE A 62 2.62 3.54 -5.52
C PHE A 62 3.24 4.75 -6.22
N LYS A 63 3.56 5.77 -5.42
CA LYS A 63 4.43 6.86 -5.85
C LYS A 63 5.86 6.52 -5.44
N HIS A 64 6.62 5.96 -6.36
CA HIS A 64 8.00 5.57 -6.05
C HIS A 64 8.90 6.76 -5.72
N GLY A 65 8.73 7.91 -6.38
CA GLY A 65 9.46 9.16 -6.06
C GLY A 65 10.97 9.14 -6.35
N SER A 66 11.64 7.99 -6.26
CA SER A 66 13.04 7.77 -6.60
C SER A 66 13.30 6.32 -7.03
N PHE A 67 14.45 6.08 -7.67
CA PHE A 67 14.86 4.74 -8.09
C PHE A 67 15.23 3.86 -6.89
N GLU A 68 15.81 4.44 -5.83
CA GLU A 68 16.18 3.74 -4.61
C GLU A 68 14.95 3.17 -3.91
N LEU A 69 13.87 3.97 -3.78
CA LEU A 69 12.63 3.52 -3.14
C LEU A 69 11.91 2.46 -4.00
N ALA A 70 11.92 2.62 -5.33
CA ALA A 70 11.40 1.62 -6.25
C ALA A 70 12.11 0.27 -6.11
N ASP A 71 13.44 0.27 -6.13
CA ASP A 71 14.26 -0.94 -6.00
C ASP A 71 14.08 -1.59 -4.63
N ARG A 72 14.03 -0.78 -3.56
CA ARG A 72 13.73 -1.23 -2.19
C ARG A 72 12.37 -1.92 -2.09
N LEU A 73 11.31 -1.32 -2.65
CA LEU A 73 9.96 -1.90 -2.66
C LEU A 73 9.92 -3.20 -3.46
N SER A 74 10.61 -3.26 -4.61
CA SER A 74 10.69 -4.46 -5.44
C SER A 74 11.28 -5.64 -4.66
N ARG A 75 12.43 -5.43 -3.99
CA ARG A 75 13.05 -6.43 -3.12
C ARG A 75 12.13 -6.87 -1.99
N PHE A 76 11.46 -5.91 -1.34
CA PHE A 76 10.49 -6.20 -0.29
C PHE A 76 9.38 -7.13 -0.78
N ILE A 77 8.74 -6.82 -1.90
CA ILE A 77 7.64 -7.63 -2.47
C ILE A 77 8.13 -9.05 -2.80
N VAL A 78 9.32 -9.18 -3.39
CA VAL A 78 9.90 -10.50 -3.71
C VAL A 78 10.07 -11.34 -2.45
N ARG A 79 10.59 -10.76 -1.36
CA ARG A 79 10.74 -11.46 -0.08
C ARG A 79 9.41 -11.90 0.50
N GLN A 80 8.41 -11.02 0.53
CA GLN A 80 7.09 -11.35 1.06
C GLN A 80 6.44 -12.51 0.29
N LYS A 81 6.65 -12.61 -1.03
CA LYS A 81 6.15 -13.72 -1.86
C LYS A 81 6.91 -15.03 -1.68
N GLN A 82 8.14 -14.98 -1.18
CA GLN A 82 8.93 -16.18 -0.88
C GLN A 82 8.60 -16.78 0.50
N THR A 83 8.06 -15.96 1.41
CA THR A 83 7.67 -16.37 2.77
C THR A 83 6.20 -16.80 2.87
N ALA A 84 5.39 -16.56 1.83
CA ALA A 84 3.97 -16.90 1.76
C ALA A 84 3.68 -18.32 1.27
#